data_AF-A0A957S8W6-F1
#
_entry.id   AF-A0A957S8W6-F1
#
_cell.length_a   1.000
_cell.length_b   1.000
_cell.length_c   1.000
_cell.angle_alpha   90.00
_cell.angle_beta   90.00
_cell.angle_gamma   90.00
#
_symmetry.space_group_name_H-M   'P 1'
#
loop_
_entity.id
_entity.type
_entity.pdbx_description
1 polymer ?
#
loop_
_entity_poly.entity_id
_entity_poly.type
_entity_poly.pdbx_seq_one_letter_code
_entity_poly.pdbx_strand_id
1 'polypeptide(L)'
;NDASDSQNVQAAATQLFETDRIVSFSAQSTIELEGRILNLVNGQATAGDTLPIVATVQTRDGLLPGAFVMAQVQKPNGTNENILLLDDGNHNDGAASDGIYGWNYTKTIYGGSYNVRIMASIPDPLLPGANIIREWNGGFWVDGPQNDQPWDGDKDKDGMPDEWERRCGLIVGENDAGLDKDGDGLTNGRELLVGTLPCQADTDHGGENDGSEVNGGRNPLWPNDDKVRPFGHIDVRPLNGQILVTKICPNVSVYVSKVREELGSRYIFGPEESALIPNLDNDVMYYVRVLCTDGDAEGKTSDVLTVTPKADPDAPAGDMLIENGLPLVGAKEVTLYLSATDTPLEGMAEGANAHMTDQLDSQNQVSGGVEMRISNDPTMAGAEWEPFAQTKAWTLACNDGEMCIVYAQFRDAAENESLIVADSILLNMGADSDSDTIPDSVEGSGDTDGDGIPDAQDPDADNDGISDQEEAGSNPTTPVDTDGDGTPDFQDTDSDDDGVSDAAEGTGDSDGDGIPNYRDDTDNGSGGGMSVYLPLVKR
;
A
#
# COMPACT_ATOMS: atom_id res chain seq x y z
N ASN A 1 33.77 -2.27 45.46
CA ASN A 1 34.03 -3.18 46.59
C ASN A 1 32.70 -3.79 46.99
N ASP A 2 32.30 -5.01 46.66
CA ASP A 2 32.79 -6.16 45.89
C ASP A 2 31.48 -6.92 45.60
N ALA A 3 31.16 -7.28 44.35
CA ALA A 3 31.62 -8.47 43.65
C ALA A 3 31.19 -9.79 44.33
N SER A 4 30.25 -10.50 43.69
CA SER A 4 30.38 -11.91 43.25
C SER A 4 28.99 -12.51 42.99
N ASP A 5 28.76 -13.50 42.13
CA ASP A 5 29.34 -14.05 40.90
C ASP A 5 28.43 -15.27 40.56
N SER A 6 28.49 -15.77 39.33
CA SER A 6 27.72 -16.85 38.65
C SER A 6 26.69 -16.33 37.64
N GLN A 7 26.99 -16.21 36.34
CA GLN A 7 27.43 -17.18 35.31
C GLN A 7 26.38 -18.23 34.90
N ASN A 8 26.21 -18.32 33.57
CA ASN A 8 25.41 -19.22 32.71
C ASN A 8 23.94 -18.79 32.55
N VAL A 9 23.48 -18.30 31.40
CA VAL A 9 23.53 -18.97 30.08
C VAL A 9 23.81 -17.97 28.94
N GLN A 10 24.74 -18.35 28.07
CA GLN A 10 25.01 -17.76 26.76
C GLN A 10 24.41 -18.70 25.70
N ALA A 11 23.40 -18.26 24.95
CA ALA A 11 23.01 -18.79 23.63
C ALA A 11 21.84 -17.99 23.04
N ALA A 12 21.90 -17.83 21.70
CA ALA A 12 20.86 -17.39 20.76
C ALA A 12 20.82 -15.91 20.33
N ALA A 13 21.37 -15.73 19.12
CA ALA A 13 20.88 -14.93 18.00
C ALA A 13 20.90 -13.40 18.15
N THR A 14 21.88 -12.71 17.56
CA THR A 14 22.00 -12.37 16.12
C THR A 14 21.08 -11.22 15.74
N GLN A 15 21.76 -10.21 15.20
CA GLN A 15 21.27 -8.97 14.61
C GLN A 15 19.84 -9.06 14.05
N LEU A 16 18.91 -8.38 14.70
CA LEU A 16 17.65 -8.01 14.09
C LEU A 16 17.93 -6.83 13.16
N PHE A 17 17.89 -7.15 11.87
CA PHE A 17 17.90 -6.20 10.77
C PHE A 17 16.89 -5.07 11.02
N GLU A 18 17.36 -3.85 10.81
CA GLU A 18 16.54 -2.68 10.54
C GLU A 18 15.63 -3.02 9.35
N THR A 19 14.38 -3.38 9.63
CA THR A 19 13.30 -3.17 8.66
C THR A 19 12.85 -1.74 8.87
N ASP A 20 13.36 -0.87 8.03
CA ASP A 20 12.80 0.46 7.78
C ASP A 20 11.44 0.25 7.08
N ARG A 21 10.46 -0.22 7.85
CA ARG A 21 9.08 0.12 7.58
C ARG A 21 8.78 1.33 8.44
N ILE A 22 8.86 2.51 7.84
CA ILE A 22 7.91 3.57 8.18
C ILE A 22 6.54 3.06 7.73
N VAL A 23 5.98 2.09 8.46
CA VAL A 23 4.54 2.09 8.64
C VAL A 23 4.34 3.19 9.65
N SER A 24 3.99 4.37 9.17
CA SER A 24 3.16 5.25 9.97
C SER A 24 1.86 4.49 10.21
N PHE A 25 1.84 3.61 11.21
CA PHE A 25 0.61 3.36 11.93
C PHE A 25 0.29 4.71 12.58
N SER A 26 -0.43 5.57 11.85
CA SER A 26 -1.48 6.27 12.55
C SER A 26 -2.36 5.13 13.06
N ALA A 27 -2.20 4.75 14.32
CA ALA A 27 -3.35 4.18 15.00
C ALA A 27 -4.42 5.26 14.84
N GLN A 28 -5.34 5.08 13.88
CA GLN A 28 -6.52 5.89 13.75
C GLN A 28 -7.31 5.65 15.03
N SER A 29 -6.96 6.40 16.07
CA SER A 29 -7.76 6.47 17.27
C SER A 29 -9.05 7.14 16.84
N THR A 30 -10.16 6.43 16.99
CA THR A 30 -11.53 6.90 16.74
C THR A 30 -11.96 8.02 17.69
N ILE A 31 -11.04 8.49 18.54
CA ILE A 31 -11.26 9.58 19.47
C ILE A 31 -11.14 10.90 18.73
N GLU A 32 -12.24 11.65 18.73
CA GLU A 32 -12.39 12.96 18.11
C GLU A 32 -12.57 14.05 19.17
N LEU A 33 -12.13 15.26 18.81
CA LEU A 33 -12.36 16.47 19.59
C LEU A 33 -13.09 17.46 18.69
N GLU A 34 -14.30 17.85 19.12
CA GLU A 34 -15.07 18.90 18.47
C GLU A 34 -15.13 20.13 19.38
N GLY A 35 -14.89 21.32 18.84
CA GLY A 35 -15.04 22.58 19.57
C GLY A 35 -16.22 23.39 19.06
N ARG A 36 -16.89 24.11 19.95
CA ARG A 36 -18.01 25.01 19.64
C ARG A 36 -17.92 26.29 20.44
N ILE A 37 -18.29 27.41 19.82
CA ILE A 37 -18.44 28.71 20.49
C ILE A 37 -19.91 29.08 20.41
N LEU A 38 -20.57 29.15 21.57
CA LEU A 38 -22.01 29.35 21.65
C LEU A 38 -22.35 30.84 21.77
N ASN A 39 -23.63 31.15 21.54
CA ASN A 39 -24.21 32.50 21.59
C ASN A 39 -23.67 33.48 20.52
N LEU A 40 -23.11 32.97 19.44
CA LEU A 40 -22.82 33.76 18.25
C LEU A 40 -24.11 33.97 17.44
N VAL A 41 -24.31 35.18 16.93
CA VAL A 41 -25.36 35.50 15.97
C VAL A 41 -24.68 35.74 14.63
N ASN A 42 -24.94 34.87 13.63
CA ASN A 42 -24.26 34.88 12.34
C ASN A 42 -22.71 34.83 12.46
N GLY A 43 -22.18 33.97 13.33
CA GLY A 43 -20.73 33.84 13.55
C GLY A 43 -20.07 34.99 14.32
N GLN A 44 -20.87 35.96 14.80
CA GLN A 44 -20.38 37.19 15.44
C GLN A 44 -20.94 37.36 16.85
N ALA A 45 -20.16 37.97 17.72
CA ALA A 45 -20.54 38.41 19.07
C ALA A 45 -20.53 39.93 19.15
N THR A 46 -21.23 40.52 20.11
CA THR A 46 -21.15 41.95 20.44
C THR A 46 -20.19 42.18 21.59
N ALA A 47 -19.56 43.36 21.65
CA ALA A 47 -18.62 43.66 22.71
C ALA A 47 -19.27 43.61 24.09
N GLY A 48 -18.68 42.79 24.97
CA GLY A 48 -19.20 42.50 26.30
C GLY A 48 -20.07 41.25 26.40
N ASP A 49 -20.34 40.55 25.30
CA ASP A 49 -21.05 39.27 25.31
C ASP A 49 -20.27 38.19 26.06
N THR A 50 -21.01 37.29 26.69
CA THR A 50 -20.46 36.08 27.31
C THR A 50 -20.62 34.91 26.36
N LEU A 51 -19.50 34.34 25.92
CA LEU A 51 -19.42 33.28 24.94
C LEU A 51 -18.98 31.98 25.62
N PRO A 52 -19.87 30.98 25.75
CA PRO A 52 -19.48 29.64 26.17
C PRO A 52 -18.59 29.01 25.11
N ILE A 53 -17.39 28.60 25.50
CA ILE A 53 -16.49 27.76 24.70
C ILE A 53 -16.70 26.34 25.20
N VAL A 54 -17.15 25.45 24.30
CA VAL A 54 -17.50 24.07 24.60
C VAL A 54 -16.64 23.14 23.77
N ALA A 55 -16.20 22.03 24.35
CA ALA A 55 -15.44 20.99 23.69
C ALA A 55 -16.07 19.64 23.96
N THR A 56 -16.31 18.86 22.92
CA THR A 56 -16.86 17.51 23.00
C THR A 56 -15.77 16.51 22.67
N VAL A 57 -15.51 15.58 23.60
CA VAL A 57 -14.60 14.46 23.36
C VAL A 57 -15.43 13.22 23.14
N GLN A 58 -15.25 12.57 22.00
CA GLN A 58 -16.11 11.44 21.61
C GLN A 58 -15.34 10.35 20.90
N THR A 59 -15.96 9.18 20.84
CA THR A 59 -15.57 8.04 20.01
C THR A 59 -16.73 7.65 19.10
N ARG A 60 -16.49 6.70 18.17
CA ARG A 60 -17.57 6.09 17.38
C ARG A 60 -18.72 5.52 18.25
N ASP A 61 -18.41 5.09 19.48
CA ASP A 61 -19.37 4.44 20.37
C ASP A 61 -20.02 5.42 21.37
N GLY A 62 -19.69 6.72 21.29
CA GLY A 62 -20.29 7.79 22.09
C GLY A 62 -19.27 8.70 22.81
N LEU A 63 -19.80 9.57 23.67
CA LEU A 63 -19.02 10.58 24.41
C LEU A 63 -18.01 9.93 25.38
N LEU A 64 -16.86 10.58 25.54
CA LEU A 64 -15.72 10.06 26.29
C LEU A 64 -15.30 11.02 27.42
N PRO A 65 -15.71 10.76 28.67
CA PRO A 65 -15.31 11.57 29.82
C PRO A 65 -13.88 11.24 30.31
N GLY A 66 -13.32 12.14 31.13
CA GLY A 66 -12.03 11.95 31.80
C GLY A 66 -10.81 12.56 31.10
N ALA A 67 -11.02 13.32 30.02
CA ALA A 67 -9.99 14.15 29.39
C ALA A 67 -9.65 15.41 30.22
N PHE A 68 -8.42 15.91 30.05
CA PHE A 68 -8.02 17.24 30.49
C PHE A 68 -8.09 18.20 29.31
N VAL A 69 -8.96 19.22 29.37
CA VAL A 69 -9.26 20.09 28.22
C VAL A 69 -8.96 21.56 28.53
N MET A 70 -8.21 22.23 27.66
CA MET A 70 -7.85 23.64 27.79
C MET A 70 -8.12 24.39 26.48
N ALA A 71 -8.64 25.61 26.57
CA ALA A 71 -8.75 26.54 25.45
C ALA A 71 -7.75 27.69 25.61
N GLN A 72 -6.99 27.99 24.55
CA GLN A 72 -6.20 29.20 24.41
C GLN A 72 -6.94 30.18 23.50
N VAL A 73 -7.26 31.36 24.01
CA VAL A 73 -7.90 32.44 23.27
C VAL A 73 -6.89 33.55 23.02
N GLN A 74 -6.53 33.76 21.75
CA GLN A 74 -5.76 34.91 21.31
C GLN A 74 -6.71 36.08 21.00
N LYS A 75 -6.45 37.22 21.63
CA LYS A 75 -7.24 38.45 21.48
C LYS A 75 -6.77 39.26 20.28
N PRO A 76 -7.57 40.25 19.80
CA PRO A 76 -7.20 41.11 18.66
C PRO A 76 -5.87 41.86 18.83
N ASN A 77 -5.45 42.12 20.08
CA ASN A 77 -4.17 42.77 20.39
C ASN A 77 -2.97 41.80 20.42
N GLY A 78 -3.14 40.55 19.96
CA GLY A 78 -2.12 39.49 19.94
C GLY A 78 -1.84 38.83 21.28
N THR A 79 -2.51 39.21 22.37
CA THR A 79 -2.30 38.59 23.69
C THR A 79 -3.09 37.29 23.83
N ASN A 80 -2.46 36.27 24.41
CA ASN A 80 -3.07 34.96 24.64
C ASN A 80 -3.62 34.84 26.06
N GLU A 81 -4.71 34.10 26.19
CA GLU A 81 -5.31 33.73 27.48
C GLU A 81 -5.69 32.25 27.49
N ASN A 82 -5.23 31.52 28.51
CA ASN A 82 -5.53 30.10 28.66
C ASN A 82 -6.68 29.90 29.65
N ILE A 83 -7.61 29.03 29.30
CA ILE A 83 -8.86 28.75 30.02
C ILE A 83 -8.96 27.24 30.18
N LEU A 84 -9.23 26.78 31.40
CA LEU A 84 -9.54 25.37 31.64
C LEU A 84 -11.02 25.13 31.36
N LEU A 85 -11.33 24.16 30.48
CA LEU A 85 -12.72 23.74 30.25
C LEU A 85 -13.04 22.60 31.22
N LEU A 86 -14.18 22.68 31.89
CA LEU A 86 -14.61 21.72 32.89
C LEU A 86 -15.79 20.92 32.36
N ASP A 87 -15.86 19.64 32.71
CA ASP A 87 -17.04 18.80 32.52
C ASP A 87 -17.78 18.74 33.88
N ASP A 88 -18.44 19.84 34.21
CA ASP A 88 -19.03 20.09 35.54
C ASP A 88 -20.55 20.27 35.51
N GLY A 89 -21.16 20.18 34.32
CA GLY A 89 -22.59 20.37 34.11
C GLY A 89 -23.00 21.84 34.15
N ASN A 90 -22.04 22.78 34.03
CA ASN A 90 -22.26 24.22 33.94
C ASN A 90 -21.71 24.77 32.61
N HIS A 91 -21.82 26.07 32.36
CA HIS A 91 -21.22 26.68 31.15
C HIS A 91 -21.75 26.11 29.82
N ASN A 92 -22.97 25.55 29.82
CA ASN A 92 -23.63 24.90 28.68
C ASN A 92 -22.89 23.67 28.15
N ASP A 93 -22.20 22.94 29.02
CA ASP A 93 -21.47 21.71 28.70
C ASP A 93 -22.29 20.43 28.88
N GLY A 94 -23.59 20.48 29.21
CA GLY A 94 -24.37 19.26 29.42
C GLY A 94 -24.42 18.81 30.89
N ALA A 95 -24.22 17.52 31.15
CA ALA A 95 -24.25 16.95 32.50
C ALA A 95 -22.83 16.61 32.96
N ALA A 96 -22.54 16.77 34.26
CA ALA A 96 -21.20 16.49 34.77
C ALA A 96 -20.73 15.05 34.47
N SER A 97 -19.47 14.93 34.05
CA SER A 97 -18.79 13.70 33.65
C SER A 97 -19.41 12.98 32.45
N ASP A 98 -19.95 13.72 31.48
CA ASP A 98 -20.54 13.17 30.26
C ASP A 98 -19.61 13.23 29.02
N GLY A 99 -18.44 13.87 29.12
CA GLY A 99 -17.48 13.99 28.02
C GLY A 99 -17.59 15.30 27.23
N ILE A 100 -18.41 16.24 27.67
CA ILE A 100 -18.49 17.59 27.14
C ILE A 100 -17.96 18.58 28.19
N TYR A 101 -17.12 19.51 27.76
CA TYR A 101 -16.34 20.41 28.62
C TYR A 101 -16.64 21.85 28.24
N GLY A 102 -16.94 22.73 29.21
CA GLY A 102 -17.28 24.12 28.94
C GLY A 102 -16.62 25.15 29.85
N TRP A 103 -16.55 26.39 29.35
CA TRP A 103 -16.30 27.58 30.16
C TRP A 103 -16.87 28.84 29.50
N ASN A 104 -17.34 29.79 30.32
CA ASN A 104 -17.86 31.08 29.84
C ASN A 104 -16.73 32.11 29.65
N TYR A 105 -16.41 32.44 28.40
CA TYR A 105 -15.49 33.51 28.05
C TYR A 105 -16.18 34.87 28.06
N THR A 106 -15.64 35.83 28.81
CA THR A 106 -16.28 37.15 29.04
C THR A 106 -15.42 38.34 28.58
N LYS A 107 -14.22 38.08 28.06
CA LYS A 107 -13.23 39.14 27.72
C LYS A 107 -13.33 39.59 26.26
N THR A 108 -14.55 39.92 25.87
CA THR A 108 -14.97 40.33 24.52
C THR A 108 -15.16 41.85 24.43
N ILE A 109 -14.49 42.66 25.26
CA ILE A 109 -14.77 44.10 25.34
C ILE A 109 -14.21 44.94 24.17
N TYR A 110 -13.38 44.35 23.32
CA TYR A 110 -12.81 45.02 22.14
C TYR A 110 -13.31 44.35 20.88
N GLY A 111 -13.63 45.16 19.87
CA GLY A 111 -13.97 44.65 18.55
C GLY A 111 -12.75 44.05 17.86
N GLY A 112 -12.96 43.00 17.06
CA GLY A 112 -11.90 42.33 16.30
C GLY A 112 -11.98 40.81 16.34
N SER A 113 -11.01 40.17 15.69
CA SER A 113 -10.91 38.71 15.59
C SER A 113 -10.28 38.09 16.84
N TYR A 114 -10.91 37.03 17.34
CA TYR A 114 -10.40 36.19 18.42
C TYR A 114 -10.14 34.78 17.88
N ASN A 115 -8.92 34.28 18.04
CA ASN A 115 -8.57 32.90 17.65
C ASN A 115 -8.65 32.00 18.89
N VAL A 116 -9.25 30.82 18.76
CA VAL A 116 -9.43 29.84 19.83
C VAL A 116 -8.79 28.52 19.43
N ARG A 117 -7.89 28.03 20.28
CA ARG A 117 -7.25 26.71 20.14
C ARG A 117 -7.61 25.87 21.35
N ILE A 118 -8.34 24.78 21.14
CA ILE A 118 -8.71 23.82 22.19
C ILE A 118 -7.78 22.62 22.11
N MET A 119 -7.21 22.23 23.24
CA MET A 119 -6.34 21.07 23.38
C MET A 119 -6.93 20.12 24.41
N ALA A 120 -7.15 18.87 24.02
CA ALA A 120 -7.60 17.80 24.90
C ALA A 120 -6.46 16.78 25.08
N SER A 121 -6.11 16.51 26.33
CA SER A 121 -5.20 15.43 26.73
C SER A 121 -6.04 14.28 27.29
N ILE A 122 -6.06 13.16 26.58
CA ILE A 122 -6.97 12.05 26.79
C ILE A 122 -6.14 10.83 27.17
N PRO A 123 -6.38 10.16 28.30
CA PRO A 123 -5.68 8.93 28.64
C PRO A 123 -5.85 7.88 27.54
N ASP A 124 -4.75 7.30 27.07
CA ASP A 124 -4.79 6.28 26.02
C ASP A 124 -5.40 4.98 26.58
N PRO A 125 -6.54 4.50 26.05
CA PRO A 125 -7.19 3.28 26.55
C PRO A 125 -6.40 2.00 26.22
N LEU A 126 -5.50 2.04 25.25
CA LEU A 126 -4.69 0.91 24.80
C LEU A 126 -3.29 0.90 25.43
N LEU A 127 -2.82 2.04 25.93
CA LEU A 127 -1.48 2.21 26.52
C LEU A 127 -1.55 2.90 27.89
N PRO A 128 -1.58 2.12 29.00
CA PRO A 128 -1.64 2.67 30.35
C PRO A 128 -0.47 3.63 30.66
N GLY A 129 -0.80 4.88 30.98
CA GLY A 129 0.18 5.93 31.31
C GLY A 129 0.60 6.82 30.13
N ALA A 130 0.14 6.53 28.91
CA ALA A 130 0.24 7.44 27.77
C ALA A 130 -1.03 8.30 27.63
N ASN A 131 -0.90 9.48 27.03
CA ASN A 131 -2.02 10.35 26.68
C ASN A 131 -2.02 10.62 25.18
N ILE A 132 -3.21 10.62 24.59
CA ILE A 132 -3.49 11.08 23.24
C ILE A 132 -3.82 12.57 23.32
N ILE A 133 -3.17 13.38 22.48
CA ILE A 133 -3.50 14.80 22.35
C ILE A 133 -4.36 15.00 21.11
N ARG A 134 -5.45 15.75 21.27
CA ARG A 134 -6.28 16.26 20.18
C ARG A 134 -6.36 17.76 20.24
N GLU A 135 -6.47 18.36 19.06
CA GLU A 135 -6.52 19.80 18.91
C GLU A 135 -7.67 20.19 18.00
N TRP A 136 -8.38 21.25 18.39
CA TRP A 136 -9.38 21.91 17.58
C TRP A 136 -9.03 23.39 17.50
N ASN A 137 -9.17 23.97 16.31
CA ASN A 137 -8.91 25.38 16.05
C ASN A 137 -10.17 26.03 15.50
N GLY A 138 -10.51 27.20 16.03
CA GLY A 138 -11.62 28.02 15.55
C GLY A 138 -11.44 29.47 15.96
N GLY A 139 -12.49 30.27 15.82
CA GLY A 139 -12.44 31.67 16.17
C GLY A 139 -13.81 32.32 16.12
N PHE A 140 -13.88 33.57 16.55
CA PHE A 140 -15.08 34.37 16.46
C PHE A 140 -14.72 35.85 16.30
N TRP A 141 -15.64 36.61 15.70
CA TRP A 141 -15.51 38.05 15.60
C TRP A 141 -16.34 38.74 16.67
N VAL A 142 -15.82 39.82 17.24
CA VAL A 142 -16.56 40.70 18.14
C VAL A 142 -16.81 42.03 17.45
N ASP A 143 -18.08 42.43 17.32
CA ASP A 143 -18.49 43.78 16.94
C ASP A 143 -18.39 44.73 18.15
N GLY A 144 -17.57 45.76 18.06
CA GLY A 144 -17.22 46.58 19.22
C GLY A 144 -16.22 47.69 18.96
N PRO A 145 -15.91 48.50 19.99
CA PRO A 145 -14.93 49.57 19.86
C PRO A 145 -13.55 49.00 19.51
N GLN A 146 -12.99 49.50 18.42
CA GLN A 146 -11.59 49.30 18.05
C GLN A 146 -10.72 50.19 18.95
N ASN A 147 -9.55 49.70 19.35
CA ASN A 147 -8.60 50.55 20.07
C ASN A 147 -7.86 51.46 19.07
N ASP A 148 -7.76 52.73 19.42
CA ASP A 148 -7.14 53.83 18.69
C ASP A 148 -5.59 53.78 18.78
N GLN A 149 -4.99 52.64 18.42
CA GLN A 149 -3.54 52.42 18.39
C GLN A 149 -2.97 52.46 16.95
N PRO A 150 -1.67 52.77 16.73
CA PRO A 150 -1.07 53.13 15.43
C PRO A 150 -0.89 51.98 14.42
N TRP A 151 -1.50 50.84 14.66
CA TRP A 151 -1.45 49.64 13.81
C TRP A 151 -2.89 49.41 13.35
N ASP A 152 -3.29 50.12 12.29
CA ASP A 152 -4.65 50.02 11.74
C ASP A 152 -4.96 48.64 11.16
N GLY A 153 -3.94 47.80 10.98
CA GLY A 153 -4.08 46.37 10.74
C GLY A 153 -4.79 46.04 9.43
N ASP A 154 -4.90 47.02 8.52
CA ASP A 154 -5.43 46.99 7.16
C ASP A 154 -4.63 48.05 6.36
N LYS A 155 -3.53 47.61 5.77
CA LYS A 155 -2.46 48.47 5.24
C LYS A 155 -2.83 49.16 3.92
N ASP A 156 -3.60 48.52 3.07
CA ASP A 156 -4.06 49.04 1.78
C ASP A 156 -5.47 49.65 1.82
N LYS A 157 -6.18 49.48 2.93
CA LYS A 157 -7.51 50.07 3.18
C LYS A 157 -8.57 49.55 2.23
N ASP A 158 -8.44 48.30 1.83
CA ASP A 158 -9.45 47.62 1.03
C ASP A 158 -10.58 47.00 1.88
N GLY A 159 -10.43 47.06 3.21
CA GLY A 159 -11.39 46.54 4.18
C GLY A 159 -11.04 45.15 4.70
N MET A 160 -9.91 44.57 4.30
CA MET A 160 -9.38 43.32 4.83
C MET A 160 -8.21 43.55 5.80
N PRO A 161 -8.15 42.83 6.95
CA PRO A 161 -7.01 42.97 7.85
C PRO A 161 -5.71 42.30 7.37
N ASP A 162 -4.54 42.90 7.62
CA ASP A 162 -3.20 42.38 7.31
C ASP A 162 -2.93 40.95 7.84
N GLU A 163 -3.50 40.60 9.00
CA GLU A 163 -3.39 39.25 9.57
C GLU A 163 -4.29 38.24 8.85
N TRP A 164 -5.43 38.70 8.33
CA TRP A 164 -6.34 37.90 7.52
C TRP A 164 -5.70 37.59 6.17
N GLU A 165 -5.15 38.61 5.53
CA GLU A 165 -4.40 38.46 4.29
C GLU A 165 -3.22 37.49 4.48
N ARG A 166 -2.45 37.63 5.57
CA ARG A 166 -1.35 36.71 5.88
C ARG A 166 -1.81 35.27 6.10
N ARG A 167 -2.96 35.06 6.72
CA ARG A 167 -3.49 33.72 7.00
C ARG A 167 -3.76 32.94 5.71
N CYS A 168 -4.33 33.60 4.71
CA CYS A 168 -4.62 32.99 3.42
C CYS A 168 -3.55 33.28 2.36
N GLY A 169 -2.40 33.85 2.72
CA GLY A 169 -1.33 34.16 1.78
C GLY A 169 -1.78 35.10 0.65
N LEU A 170 -2.64 36.07 0.97
CA LEU A 170 -2.91 37.26 0.16
C LEU A 170 -1.77 38.27 0.34
N ILE A 171 -1.70 39.30 -0.53
CA ILE A 171 -0.55 40.20 -0.58
C ILE A 171 -0.82 41.45 0.27
N VAL A 172 -0.28 41.46 1.49
CA VAL A 172 -0.43 42.61 2.41
C VAL A 172 0.01 43.94 1.78
N GLY A 173 -0.96 44.83 1.55
CA GLY A 173 -0.75 46.14 0.94
C GLY A 173 -1.13 46.22 -0.55
N GLU A 174 -1.80 45.19 -1.10
CA GLU A 174 -2.46 45.22 -2.40
C GLU A 174 -3.98 45.07 -2.22
N ASN A 175 -4.75 45.94 -2.86
CA ASN A 175 -6.22 45.83 -2.85
C ASN A 175 -6.66 44.60 -3.64
N ASP A 176 -6.86 43.50 -2.93
CA ASP A 176 -7.28 42.21 -3.47
C ASP A 176 -8.61 41.71 -2.87
N ALA A 177 -9.31 42.53 -2.07
CA ALA A 177 -10.65 42.25 -1.55
C ALA A 177 -11.70 41.88 -2.61
N GLY A 178 -11.52 42.33 -3.85
CA GLY A 178 -12.41 42.01 -4.96
C GLY A 178 -12.02 40.78 -5.79
N LEU A 179 -10.90 40.13 -5.47
CA LEU A 179 -10.49 38.87 -6.09
C LEU A 179 -11.15 37.68 -5.39
N ASP A 180 -11.03 36.51 -6.00
CA ASP A 180 -11.56 35.23 -5.52
C ASP A 180 -10.38 34.24 -5.59
N LYS A 181 -9.75 34.01 -4.44
CA LYS A 181 -8.45 33.32 -4.38
C LYS A 181 -8.59 31.80 -4.51
N ASP A 182 -9.61 31.19 -3.94
CA ASP A 182 -9.83 29.74 -4.00
C ASP A 182 -10.83 29.31 -5.09
N GLY A 183 -11.50 30.26 -5.73
CA GLY A 183 -12.27 30.05 -6.96
C GLY A 183 -13.66 29.48 -6.72
N ASP A 184 -14.21 29.67 -5.53
CA ASP A 184 -15.55 29.19 -5.16
C ASP A 184 -16.69 30.15 -5.57
N GLY A 185 -16.33 31.33 -6.08
CA GLY A 185 -17.26 32.37 -6.50
C GLY A 185 -17.57 33.43 -5.44
N LEU A 186 -16.94 33.36 -4.27
CA LEU A 186 -17.02 34.34 -3.19
C LEU A 186 -15.74 35.17 -3.16
N THR A 187 -15.86 36.50 -3.22
CA THR A 187 -14.67 37.37 -3.21
C THR A 187 -14.02 37.41 -1.82
N ASN A 188 -12.70 37.55 -1.74
CA ASN A 188 -11.90 37.65 -0.51
C ASN A 188 -12.52 38.56 0.56
N GLY A 189 -12.96 39.76 0.17
CA GLY A 189 -13.58 40.72 1.09
C GLY A 189 -15.00 40.35 1.52
N ARG A 190 -15.72 39.57 0.69
CA ARG A 190 -17.03 39.03 1.04
C ARG A 190 -16.92 37.87 2.01
N GLU A 191 -15.91 37.03 1.84
CA GLU A 191 -15.61 35.93 2.75
C GLU A 191 -15.35 36.43 4.16
N LEU A 192 -14.55 37.50 4.30
CA LEU A 192 -14.36 38.19 5.58
C LEU A 192 -15.69 38.63 6.23
N LEU A 193 -16.66 39.10 5.43
CA LEU A 193 -17.97 39.55 5.93
C LEU A 193 -18.88 38.40 6.39
N VAL A 194 -18.75 37.23 5.77
CA VAL A 194 -19.55 36.04 6.11
C VAL A 194 -18.84 35.07 7.06
N GLY A 195 -17.54 35.29 7.32
CA GLY A 195 -16.73 34.54 8.27
C GLY A 195 -16.01 33.32 7.67
N THR A 196 -15.95 33.20 6.35
CA THR A 196 -15.30 32.12 5.58
C THR A 196 -13.87 32.50 5.19
N LEU A 197 -13.07 31.62 4.57
CA LEU A 197 -11.63 31.81 4.37
C LEU A 197 -11.21 31.84 2.88
N PRO A 198 -10.54 32.92 2.39
CA PRO A 198 -10.15 33.06 0.97
C PRO A 198 -9.25 32.00 0.35
N CYS A 199 -8.70 31.14 1.18
CA CYS A 199 -7.81 30.08 0.78
C CYS A 199 -8.46 28.70 0.87
N GLN A 200 -9.75 28.65 1.16
CA GLN A 200 -10.48 27.44 1.49
C GLN A 200 -11.93 27.57 1.01
N ALA A 201 -12.16 27.04 -0.19
CA ALA A 201 -13.47 27.08 -0.86
C ALA A 201 -14.64 26.47 -0.08
N ASP A 202 -14.41 25.76 1.02
CA ASP A 202 -15.41 25.05 1.83
C ASP A 202 -14.92 25.14 3.27
N THR A 203 -15.32 26.20 3.98
CA THR A 203 -14.74 26.59 5.27
C THR A 203 -15.09 25.59 6.37
N ASP A 204 -16.33 25.09 6.37
CA ASP A 204 -16.83 24.19 7.40
C ASP A 204 -16.64 22.70 7.10
N HIS A 205 -16.13 22.38 5.92
CA HIS A 205 -15.86 21.03 5.43
C HIS A 205 -17.13 20.17 5.31
N GLY A 206 -18.30 20.78 5.15
CA GLY A 206 -19.58 20.14 4.91
C GLY A 206 -19.73 19.59 3.49
N GLY A 207 -18.89 20.08 2.56
CA GLY A 207 -18.75 19.60 1.20
C GLY A 207 -19.37 20.50 0.13
N GLU A 208 -20.28 21.39 0.53
CA GLU A 208 -20.68 22.52 -0.29
C GLU A 208 -19.62 23.63 -0.22
N ASN A 209 -19.49 24.45 -1.27
CA ASN A 209 -18.54 25.56 -1.24
C ASN A 209 -19.18 26.86 -0.71
N ASP A 210 -18.38 27.72 -0.06
CA ASP A 210 -18.88 28.87 0.69
C ASP A 210 -19.66 29.83 -0.22
N GLY A 211 -19.16 30.07 -1.44
CA GLY A 211 -19.81 30.87 -2.47
C GLY A 211 -21.18 30.33 -2.90
N SER A 212 -21.31 29.01 -3.08
CA SER A 212 -22.56 28.32 -3.40
C SER A 212 -23.57 28.48 -2.27
N GLU A 213 -23.13 28.33 -1.03
CA GLU A 213 -23.99 28.43 0.14
C GLU A 213 -24.52 29.86 0.32
N VAL A 214 -23.64 30.86 0.25
CA VAL A 214 -24.04 32.28 0.34
C VAL A 214 -25.03 32.65 -0.76
N ASN A 215 -24.78 32.20 -2.00
CA ASN A 215 -25.70 32.45 -3.12
C ASN A 215 -27.04 31.71 -2.96
N GLY A 216 -27.01 30.53 -2.37
CA GLY A 216 -28.17 29.70 -2.08
C GLY A 216 -28.92 30.05 -0.79
N GLY A 217 -28.42 31.02 -0.01
CA GLY A 217 -29.00 31.43 1.27
C GLY A 217 -28.81 30.43 2.42
N ARG A 218 -27.79 29.56 2.31
CA ARG A 218 -27.30 28.63 3.33
C ARG A 218 -26.20 29.27 4.18
N ASN A 219 -25.79 28.61 5.25
CA ASN A 219 -24.79 29.12 6.18
C ASN A 219 -23.42 28.44 5.97
N PRO A 220 -22.41 29.14 5.42
CA PRO A 220 -21.11 28.56 5.05
C PRO A 220 -20.18 28.20 6.23
N LEU A 221 -20.75 28.12 7.43
CA LEU A 221 -20.09 27.78 8.68
C LEU A 221 -20.85 26.66 9.41
N TRP A 222 -21.83 26.03 8.76
CA TRP A 222 -22.65 24.99 9.34
C TRP A 222 -22.85 23.78 8.40
N PRO A 223 -22.11 22.68 8.59
CA PRO A 223 -22.01 21.61 7.59
C PRO A 223 -23.27 20.73 7.46
N ASN A 224 -24.36 21.07 8.15
CA ASN A 224 -25.60 20.28 8.16
C ASN A 224 -26.69 20.85 7.25
N ASP A 225 -26.57 22.09 6.76
CA ASP A 225 -27.49 22.63 5.75
C ASP A 225 -26.97 22.52 4.30
N ASP A 226 -25.76 21.98 4.13
CA ASP A 226 -25.17 21.59 2.85
C ASP A 226 -26.07 20.65 2.05
N LYS A 227 -26.16 20.93 0.76
CA LYS A 227 -26.77 20.02 -0.22
C LYS A 227 -25.74 19.10 -0.85
N VAL A 228 -24.51 19.58 -1.00
CA VAL A 228 -23.40 18.79 -1.56
C VAL A 228 -22.61 18.19 -0.42
N ARG A 229 -22.38 16.88 -0.46
CA ARG A 229 -21.58 16.20 0.57
C ARG A 229 -20.10 16.20 0.19
N PRO A 230 -19.18 16.03 1.16
CA PRO A 230 -17.76 15.98 0.89
C PRO A 230 -17.46 14.77 -0.01
N PHE A 231 -16.37 14.87 -0.77
CA PHE A 231 -15.91 13.75 -1.58
C PHE A 231 -15.62 12.51 -0.71
N GLY A 232 -16.07 11.36 -1.18
CA GLY A 232 -15.49 10.08 -0.78
C GLY A 232 -14.13 9.84 -1.45
N HIS A 233 -13.71 8.59 -1.52
CA HIS A 233 -12.58 8.21 -2.37
C HIS A 233 -12.94 8.46 -3.84
N ILE A 234 -12.04 9.11 -4.58
CA ILE A 234 -12.17 9.39 -6.01
C ILE A 234 -11.22 8.46 -6.75
N ASP A 235 -11.74 7.53 -7.53
CA ASP A 235 -10.92 6.71 -8.42
C ASP A 235 -11.02 7.15 -9.86
N VAL A 236 -9.86 7.31 -10.48
CA VAL A 236 -9.72 7.62 -11.89
C VAL A 236 -8.91 6.50 -12.52
N ARG A 237 -9.59 5.60 -13.22
CA ARG A 237 -8.97 4.47 -13.91
C ARG A 237 -8.61 4.84 -15.36
N PRO A 238 -7.36 4.63 -15.81
CA PRO A 238 -7.02 4.73 -17.23
C PRO A 238 -7.63 3.58 -18.03
N LEU A 239 -8.04 3.87 -19.26
CA LEU A 239 -8.56 2.92 -20.25
C LEU A 239 -7.99 3.28 -21.63
N ASN A 240 -8.20 2.43 -22.64
CA ASN A 240 -7.75 2.69 -24.00
C ASN A 240 -8.42 3.92 -24.62
N GLY A 241 -7.69 5.04 -24.65
CA GLY A 241 -8.14 6.33 -25.17
C GLY A 241 -9.26 6.96 -24.33
N GLN A 242 -9.43 6.50 -23.08
CA GLN A 242 -10.51 6.92 -22.19
C GLN A 242 -10.03 6.94 -20.73
N ILE A 243 -10.83 7.55 -19.86
CA ILE A 243 -10.72 7.36 -18.41
C ILE A 243 -12.09 7.07 -17.83
N LEU A 244 -12.12 6.30 -16.76
CA LEU A 244 -13.30 6.04 -15.96
C LEU A 244 -13.14 6.73 -14.61
N VAL A 245 -14.10 7.57 -14.25
CA VAL A 245 -14.19 8.15 -12.91
C VAL A 245 -15.33 7.46 -12.17
N THR A 246 -15.02 6.78 -11.07
CA THR A 246 -16.03 6.04 -10.28
C THR A 246 -16.90 7.02 -9.48
N LYS A 247 -18.16 6.65 -9.25
CA LYS A 247 -19.18 7.55 -8.66
C LYS A 247 -18.79 8.04 -7.27
N ILE A 248 -18.81 9.37 -7.12
CA ILE A 248 -18.55 10.05 -5.85
C ILE A 248 -19.81 10.77 -5.34
N CYS A 249 -20.69 11.22 -6.23
CA CYS A 249 -21.91 11.97 -5.90
C CYS A 249 -22.98 11.90 -7.02
N PRO A 250 -24.24 12.33 -6.76
CA PRO A 250 -25.37 12.18 -7.70
C PRO A 250 -25.27 12.98 -8.99
N ASN A 251 -24.64 14.15 -9.02
CA ASN A 251 -24.31 14.82 -10.27
C ASN A 251 -22.86 15.29 -10.18
N VAL A 252 -22.09 14.96 -11.21
CA VAL A 252 -20.65 15.19 -11.21
C VAL A 252 -20.22 15.92 -12.47
N SER A 253 -19.44 16.97 -12.29
CA SER A 253 -18.68 17.61 -13.35
C SER A 253 -17.23 17.17 -13.23
N VAL A 254 -16.70 16.57 -14.30
CA VAL A 254 -15.29 16.19 -14.39
C VAL A 254 -14.58 17.14 -15.33
N TYR A 255 -13.51 17.74 -14.85
CA TYR A 255 -12.64 18.65 -15.58
C TYR A 255 -11.36 17.90 -15.96
N VAL A 256 -11.01 17.90 -17.24
CA VAL A 256 -9.85 17.17 -17.77
C VAL A 256 -8.97 18.13 -18.57
N SER A 257 -7.69 18.21 -18.20
CA SER A 257 -6.71 19.13 -18.78
C SER A 257 -5.37 18.46 -19.03
N LYS A 258 -4.63 18.92 -20.04
CA LYS A 258 -3.21 18.57 -20.25
C LYS A 258 -2.25 19.47 -19.46
N VAL A 259 -2.78 20.53 -18.84
CA VAL A 259 -2.03 21.53 -18.07
C VAL A 259 -2.55 21.51 -16.63
N ARG A 260 -1.65 21.37 -15.67
CA ARG A 260 -1.99 21.16 -14.25
C ARG A 260 -2.87 22.27 -13.69
N GLU A 261 -2.57 23.51 -14.02
CA GLU A 261 -3.21 24.71 -13.45
C GLU A 261 -4.55 25.05 -14.12
N GLU A 262 -4.87 24.44 -15.27
CA GLU A 262 -6.08 24.72 -16.02
C GLU A 262 -7.17 23.66 -15.75
N LEU A 263 -8.44 24.08 -15.73
CA LEU A 263 -9.57 23.15 -15.64
C LEU A 263 -9.77 22.36 -16.95
N GLY A 264 -9.36 22.91 -18.09
CA GLY A 264 -9.51 22.24 -19.39
C GLY A 264 -10.97 22.01 -19.77
N SER A 265 -11.28 20.82 -20.31
CA SER A 265 -12.61 20.47 -20.80
C SER A 265 -13.52 19.96 -19.68
N ARG A 266 -14.75 20.47 -19.61
CA ARG A 266 -15.77 20.04 -18.63
C ARG A 266 -16.70 18.97 -19.23
N TYR A 267 -16.86 17.87 -18.51
CA TYR A 267 -17.80 16.78 -18.80
C TYR A 267 -18.82 16.69 -17.68
N ILE A 268 -20.11 16.67 -18.00
CA ILE A 268 -21.20 16.67 -17.01
C ILE A 268 -21.91 15.33 -17.07
N PHE A 269 -22.04 14.68 -15.93
CA PHE A 269 -22.70 13.38 -15.78
C PHE A 269 -23.83 13.47 -14.76
N GLY A 270 -24.93 12.77 -15.05
CA GLY A 270 -26.06 12.63 -14.13
C GLY A 270 -25.85 11.51 -13.09
N PRO A 271 -26.93 10.94 -12.53
CA PRO A 271 -26.89 10.02 -11.37
C PRO A 271 -26.38 8.60 -11.66
N GLU A 272 -25.67 8.41 -12.76
CA GLU A 272 -25.07 7.14 -13.17
C GLU A 272 -23.99 6.67 -12.17
N GLU A 273 -23.60 5.39 -12.23
CA GLU A 273 -22.62 4.78 -11.31
C GLU A 273 -21.15 5.00 -11.68
N SER A 274 -20.89 5.55 -12.87
CA SER A 274 -19.55 5.95 -13.29
C SER A 274 -19.61 6.95 -14.44
N ALA A 275 -18.53 7.72 -14.60
CA ALA A 275 -18.35 8.70 -15.64
C ALA A 275 -17.22 8.24 -16.58
N LEU A 276 -17.59 7.82 -17.79
CA LEU A 276 -16.64 7.46 -18.84
C LEU A 276 -16.35 8.67 -19.71
N ILE A 277 -15.07 9.05 -19.80
CA ILE A 277 -14.62 10.22 -20.56
C ILE A 277 -13.86 9.72 -21.80
N PRO A 278 -14.42 9.92 -23.01
CA PRO A 278 -13.85 9.37 -24.25
C PRO A 278 -12.88 10.33 -24.94
N ASN A 279 -12.23 9.82 -25.99
CA ASN A 279 -11.42 10.58 -26.97
C ASN A 279 -10.19 11.26 -26.36
N LEU A 280 -9.52 10.56 -25.45
CA LEU A 280 -8.23 10.97 -24.91
C LEU A 280 -7.10 10.29 -25.68
N ASP A 281 -5.98 10.98 -25.82
CA ASP A 281 -4.77 10.39 -26.40
C ASP A 281 -4.12 9.43 -25.38
N ASN A 282 -3.75 8.22 -25.81
CA ASN A 282 -2.90 7.33 -25.02
C ASN A 282 -1.51 7.93 -24.82
N ASP A 283 -0.85 7.53 -23.73
CA ASP A 283 0.51 7.94 -23.34
C ASP A 283 0.66 9.46 -23.08
N VAL A 284 -0.47 10.15 -22.89
CA VAL A 284 -0.52 11.56 -22.50
C VAL A 284 -1.06 11.67 -21.09
N MET A 285 -0.31 12.34 -20.21
CA MET A 285 -0.76 12.63 -18.84
C MET A 285 -1.86 13.69 -18.85
N TYR A 286 -2.96 13.41 -18.16
CA TYR A 286 -4.06 14.33 -17.91
C TYR A 286 -4.19 14.63 -16.42
N TYR A 287 -4.57 15.87 -16.13
CA TYR A 287 -4.95 16.36 -14.83
C TYR A 287 -6.48 16.38 -14.74
N VAL A 288 -7.01 15.71 -13.73
CA VAL A 288 -8.43 15.52 -13.51
C VAL A 288 -8.84 16.20 -12.23
N ARG A 289 -9.90 16.99 -12.28
CA ARG A 289 -10.59 17.52 -11.10
C ARG A 289 -12.05 17.14 -11.16
N VAL A 290 -12.61 16.85 -10.01
CA VAL A 290 -14.01 16.48 -9.88
C VAL A 290 -14.73 17.54 -9.08
N LEU A 291 -15.96 17.85 -9.47
CA LEU A 291 -16.85 18.78 -8.79
C LEU A 291 -18.22 18.12 -8.64
N CYS A 292 -18.73 18.09 -7.43
CA CYS A 292 -20.07 17.60 -7.14
C CYS A 292 -21.09 18.74 -7.15
N THR A 293 -22.28 18.46 -7.65
CA THR A 293 -23.37 19.44 -7.71
C THR A 293 -24.70 18.82 -7.30
N ASP A 294 -25.55 19.57 -6.61
CA ASP A 294 -26.95 19.21 -6.35
C ASP A 294 -27.88 20.39 -6.62
N GLY A 295 -28.51 20.38 -7.79
CA GLY A 295 -29.38 21.48 -8.23
C GLY A 295 -28.59 22.76 -8.48
N ASP A 296 -28.79 23.75 -7.61
CA ASP A 296 -28.09 25.03 -7.60
C ASP A 296 -26.84 25.05 -6.72
N ALA A 297 -26.61 23.99 -5.93
CA ALA A 297 -25.47 23.88 -5.05
C ALA A 297 -24.25 23.25 -5.74
N GLU A 298 -23.08 23.82 -5.48
CA GLU A 298 -21.78 23.35 -5.97
C GLU A 298 -20.86 23.09 -4.78
N GLY A 299 -20.12 21.97 -4.80
CA GLY A 299 -19.10 21.67 -3.81
C GLY A 299 -17.75 22.30 -4.14
N LYS A 300 -16.72 22.03 -3.34
CA LYS A 300 -15.35 22.38 -3.74
C LYS A 300 -14.87 21.49 -4.88
N THR A 301 -13.87 21.93 -5.66
CA THR A 301 -13.19 21.02 -6.59
C THR A 301 -12.26 20.07 -5.82
N SER A 302 -12.17 18.82 -6.27
CA SER A 302 -11.21 17.86 -5.71
C SER A 302 -9.77 18.34 -5.86
N ASP A 303 -8.87 17.73 -5.10
CA ASP A 303 -7.45 17.79 -5.40
C ASP A 303 -7.18 17.32 -6.84
N VAL A 304 -6.04 17.77 -7.39
CA VAL A 304 -5.64 17.42 -8.75
C VAL A 304 -5.21 15.96 -8.80
N LEU A 305 -5.97 15.17 -9.54
CA LEU A 305 -5.67 13.77 -9.83
C LEU A 305 -4.93 13.66 -11.16
N THR A 306 -4.04 12.69 -11.31
CA THR A 306 -3.30 12.45 -12.54
C THR A 306 -3.62 11.08 -13.11
N VAL A 307 -3.83 11.01 -14.41
CA VAL A 307 -4.11 9.75 -15.11
C VAL A 307 -3.49 9.78 -16.51
N THR A 308 -2.98 8.65 -16.96
CA THR A 308 -2.42 8.48 -18.30
C THR A 308 -3.15 7.32 -18.98
N PRO A 309 -4.10 7.59 -19.90
CA PRO A 309 -4.71 6.56 -20.72
C PRO A 309 -3.64 5.75 -21.47
N LYS A 310 -3.87 4.44 -21.59
CA LYS A 310 -2.99 3.52 -22.32
C LYS A 310 -3.82 2.54 -23.12
N ALA A 311 -3.29 2.07 -24.24
CA ALA A 311 -3.95 1.05 -25.05
C ALA A 311 -4.19 -0.25 -24.27
N ASP A 312 -3.17 -0.62 -23.49
CA ASP A 312 -3.20 -1.65 -22.46
C ASP A 312 -2.76 -1.02 -21.13
N PRO A 313 -3.71 -0.68 -20.24
CA PRO A 313 -3.39 -0.10 -18.94
C PRO A 313 -3.20 -1.14 -17.83
N ASP A 314 -3.52 -2.42 -18.10
CA ASP A 314 -3.59 -3.45 -17.07
C ASP A 314 -2.29 -4.26 -17.07
N ALA A 315 -1.62 -4.37 -15.93
CA ALA A 315 -0.40 -5.16 -15.82
C ALA A 315 -0.71 -6.67 -15.86
N PRO A 316 0.23 -7.51 -16.33
CA PRO A 316 0.04 -8.95 -16.30
C PRO A 316 0.03 -9.47 -14.85
N ALA A 317 -0.65 -10.58 -14.63
CA ALA A 317 -0.63 -11.31 -13.36
C ALA A 317 0.19 -12.60 -13.52
N GLY A 318 0.86 -13.04 -12.47
CA GLY A 318 1.58 -14.31 -12.50
C GLY A 318 1.93 -14.82 -11.11
N ASP A 319 2.46 -16.04 -11.07
CA ASP A 319 2.83 -16.76 -9.85
C ASP A 319 4.04 -17.67 -10.13
N MET A 320 4.73 -18.10 -9.06
CA MET A 320 5.92 -18.94 -9.15
C MET A 320 5.97 -19.93 -7.98
N LEU A 321 6.41 -21.16 -8.24
CA LEU A 321 6.72 -22.18 -7.25
C LEU A 321 8.15 -22.70 -7.43
N ILE A 322 8.88 -22.92 -6.34
CA ILE A 322 10.17 -23.61 -6.34
C ILE A 322 9.90 -25.11 -6.21
N GLU A 323 10.46 -25.93 -7.10
CA GLU A 323 10.25 -27.39 -7.13
C GLU A 323 8.78 -27.80 -6.99
N ASN A 324 7.89 -27.08 -7.68
CA ASN A 324 6.45 -27.32 -7.66
C ASN A 324 5.83 -27.28 -6.23
N GLY A 325 6.42 -26.46 -5.34
CA GLY A 325 5.91 -26.20 -3.99
C GLY A 325 6.41 -27.20 -2.94
N LEU A 326 7.55 -27.86 -3.17
CA LEU A 326 8.18 -28.68 -2.15
C LEU A 326 8.59 -27.83 -0.92
N PRO A 327 8.49 -28.39 0.30
CA PRO A 327 8.85 -27.66 1.51
C PRO A 327 10.37 -27.57 1.75
N LEU A 328 11.17 -28.44 1.12
CA LEU A 328 12.61 -28.53 1.29
C LEU A 328 13.30 -29.08 0.03
N VAL A 329 14.58 -28.76 -0.14
CA VAL A 329 15.48 -29.30 -1.18
C VAL A 329 16.87 -29.61 -0.63
N GLY A 330 17.51 -30.61 -1.23
CA GLY A 330 18.88 -31.05 -0.93
C GLY A 330 19.99 -30.36 -1.72
N ALA A 331 19.66 -29.57 -2.74
CA ALA A 331 20.62 -28.92 -3.61
C ALA A 331 20.25 -27.46 -3.88
N LYS A 332 21.25 -26.67 -4.28
CA LYS A 332 21.04 -25.26 -4.68
C LYS A 332 20.46 -25.12 -6.07
N GLU A 333 20.66 -26.09 -6.94
CA GLU A 333 20.07 -26.11 -8.26
C GLU A 333 18.63 -26.60 -8.14
N VAL A 334 17.69 -25.77 -8.58
CA VAL A 334 16.25 -26.02 -8.51
C VAL A 334 15.57 -25.65 -9.82
N THR A 335 14.39 -26.20 -10.04
CA THR A 335 13.47 -25.81 -11.10
C THR A 335 12.38 -24.90 -10.56
N LEU A 336 12.26 -23.72 -11.15
CA LEU A 336 11.14 -22.81 -10.93
C LEU A 336 10.01 -23.15 -11.88
N TYR A 337 8.78 -23.18 -11.37
CA TYR A 337 7.55 -23.39 -12.12
C TYR A 337 6.77 -22.07 -12.13
N LEU A 338 6.59 -21.48 -13.31
CA LEU A 338 6.02 -20.14 -13.46
C LEU A 338 4.69 -20.19 -14.22
N SER A 339 3.78 -19.32 -13.82
CA SER A 339 2.54 -19.03 -14.55
C SER A 339 2.37 -17.54 -14.69
N ALA A 340 1.95 -17.07 -15.86
CA ALA A 340 1.63 -15.67 -16.06
C ALA A 340 0.54 -15.51 -17.13
N THR A 341 -0.26 -14.47 -17.01
CA THR A 341 -1.26 -14.09 -17.98
C THR A 341 -1.37 -12.57 -18.09
N ASP A 342 -1.47 -12.11 -19.33
CA ASP A 342 -1.74 -10.72 -19.71
C ASP A 342 -3.25 -10.46 -19.85
N THR A 343 -4.07 -11.49 -19.63
CA THR A 343 -5.52 -11.31 -19.53
C THR A 343 -5.86 -10.94 -18.10
N PRO A 344 -6.60 -9.84 -17.84
CA PRO A 344 -7.13 -9.55 -16.52
C PRO A 344 -7.83 -10.80 -15.94
N LEU A 345 -7.34 -11.29 -14.81
CA LEU A 345 -7.98 -12.40 -14.11
C LEU A 345 -9.25 -11.87 -13.44
N GLU A 346 -10.35 -12.62 -13.55
CA GLU A 346 -11.64 -12.28 -12.95
C GLU A 346 -11.44 -12.06 -11.43
N GLY A 347 -11.51 -10.80 -10.98
CA GLY A 347 -11.30 -10.42 -9.58
C GLY A 347 -9.88 -10.05 -9.13
N MET A 348 -8.86 -10.04 -10.00
CA MET A 348 -7.53 -9.49 -9.68
C MET A 348 -7.32 -8.14 -10.37
N ALA A 349 -7.76 -7.08 -9.71
CA ALA A 349 -7.37 -5.70 -10.03
C ALA A 349 -6.48 -5.20 -8.89
N GLU A 350 -5.17 -5.17 -9.08
CA GLU A 350 -4.29 -4.46 -8.14
C GLU A 350 -4.19 -2.99 -8.54
N GLY A 351 -4.96 -2.17 -7.81
CA GLY A 351 -5.01 -0.72 -7.97
C GLY A 351 -6.40 -0.17 -7.61
N ALA A 352 -6.56 0.21 -6.33
CA ALA A 352 -7.67 0.96 -5.72
C ALA A 352 -9.12 0.39 -5.77
N ASN A 353 -9.52 -0.48 -6.70
CA ASN A 353 -10.85 -1.12 -6.64
C ASN A 353 -10.89 -2.53 -7.25
N ALA A 354 -10.74 -3.56 -6.41
CA ALA A 354 -10.82 -4.98 -6.76
C ALA A 354 -12.21 -5.49 -7.24
N HIS A 355 -13.14 -4.59 -7.56
CA HIS A 355 -14.52 -4.94 -7.96
C HIS A 355 -14.99 -4.35 -9.30
N MET A 356 -14.11 -3.74 -10.11
CA MET A 356 -14.50 -3.12 -11.38
C MET A 356 -13.77 -3.62 -12.63
N THR A 357 -12.83 -4.58 -12.53
CA THR A 357 -12.12 -5.13 -13.70
C THR A 357 -13.05 -5.84 -14.67
N ASP A 358 -13.82 -6.80 -14.18
CA ASP A 358 -14.55 -7.74 -15.05
C ASP A 358 -15.55 -7.12 -16.05
N GLN A 359 -16.11 -5.93 -15.78
CA GLN A 359 -17.08 -5.30 -16.70
C GLN A 359 -16.46 -4.46 -17.83
N LEU A 360 -15.20 -4.03 -17.72
CA LEU A 360 -14.59 -3.09 -18.67
C LEU A 360 -13.36 -3.62 -19.40
N ASP A 361 -12.90 -4.84 -19.09
CA ASP A 361 -11.77 -5.51 -19.74
C ASP A 361 -11.95 -5.62 -21.26
N SER A 362 -13.20 -5.67 -21.75
CA SER A 362 -13.51 -5.64 -23.20
C SER A 362 -13.16 -4.33 -23.93
N GLN A 363 -12.84 -3.26 -23.19
CA GLN A 363 -12.49 -1.94 -23.75
C GLN A 363 -10.96 -1.76 -23.91
N ASN A 364 -10.15 -2.62 -23.31
CA ASN A 364 -8.70 -2.56 -23.38
C ASN A 364 -8.13 -3.55 -24.41
N GLN A 365 -6.92 -3.26 -24.91
CA GLN A 365 -6.17 -4.22 -25.73
C GLN A 365 -5.35 -5.11 -24.80
N VAL A 366 -5.31 -6.41 -25.07
CA VAL A 366 -4.30 -7.30 -24.49
C VAL A 366 -3.05 -7.17 -25.36
N SER A 367 -1.97 -6.64 -24.80
CA SER A 367 -0.76 -6.33 -25.55
C SER A 367 0.01 -7.58 -26.00
N GLY A 368 -0.22 -8.73 -25.35
CA GLY A 368 0.17 -10.04 -25.84
C GLY A 368 1.27 -10.68 -25.01
N GLY A 369 2.42 -11.00 -25.63
CA GLY A 369 3.45 -11.84 -25.01
C GLY A 369 3.99 -11.26 -23.69
N VAL A 370 4.06 -12.10 -22.67
CA VAL A 370 4.61 -11.77 -21.35
C VAL A 370 6.12 -12.01 -21.35
N GLU A 371 6.86 -11.11 -20.71
CA GLU A 371 8.26 -11.29 -20.32
C GLU A 371 8.34 -11.47 -18.80
N MET A 372 9.42 -12.11 -18.34
CA MET A 372 9.68 -12.34 -16.92
C MET A 372 11.07 -11.86 -16.54
N ARG A 373 11.28 -11.57 -15.25
CA ARG A 373 12.60 -11.44 -14.64
C ARG A 373 12.57 -12.11 -13.28
N ILE A 374 13.68 -12.74 -12.90
CA ILE A 374 13.80 -13.54 -11.68
C ILE A 374 15.06 -13.13 -10.92
N SER A 375 14.99 -13.13 -9.59
CA SER A 375 16.10 -12.74 -8.71
C SER A 375 16.07 -13.46 -7.37
N ASN A 376 17.24 -13.61 -6.76
CA ASN A 376 17.36 -13.95 -5.33
C ASN A 376 17.33 -12.69 -4.43
N ASP A 377 17.31 -11.49 -5.02
CA ASP A 377 17.24 -10.20 -4.33
C ASP A 377 15.79 -9.65 -4.38
N PRO A 378 15.16 -9.33 -3.23
CA PRO A 378 13.79 -8.79 -3.17
C PRO A 378 13.61 -7.47 -3.94
N THR A 379 14.69 -6.75 -4.22
CA THR A 379 14.65 -5.48 -4.96
C THR A 379 14.65 -5.67 -6.48
N MET A 380 14.86 -6.89 -6.96
CA MET A 380 15.05 -7.21 -8.39
C MET A 380 16.21 -6.43 -9.04
N ALA A 381 17.14 -5.89 -8.24
CA ALA A 381 18.25 -5.09 -8.74
C ALA A 381 19.17 -5.93 -9.63
N GLY A 382 19.35 -5.49 -10.89
CA GLY A 382 20.18 -6.19 -11.87
C GLY A 382 19.54 -7.43 -12.49
N ALA A 383 18.27 -7.74 -12.18
CA ALA A 383 17.53 -8.79 -12.86
C ALA A 383 17.12 -8.31 -14.27
N GLU A 384 17.53 -9.06 -15.28
CA GLU A 384 17.25 -8.78 -16.69
C GLU A 384 15.91 -9.38 -17.10
N TRP A 385 15.23 -8.69 -18.01
CA TRP A 385 13.98 -9.17 -18.61
C TRP A 385 14.27 -10.18 -19.72
N GLU A 386 13.50 -11.28 -19.73
CA GLU A 386 13.60 -12.36 -20.69
C GLU A 386 12.22 -12.84 -21.15
N PRO A 387 12.12 -13.56 -22.29
CA PRO A 387 10.85 -14.17 -22.72
C PRO A 387 10.29 -15.11 -21.67
N PHE A 388 8.97 -15.07 -21.44
CA PHE A 388 8.32 -15.96 -20.48
C PHE A 388 8.55 -17.44 -20.83
N ALA A 389 8.90 -18.22 -19.80
CA ALA A 389 8.97 -19.67 -19.85
C ALA A 389 8.23 -20.25 -18.64
N GLN A 390 7.53 -21.38 -18.85
CA GLN A 390 6.78 -22.05 -17.78
C GLN A 390 7.68 -22.73 -16.75
N THR A 391 8.92 -23.05 -17.14
CA THR A 391 9.93 -23.61 -16.24
C THR A 391 11.26 -22.92 -16.46
N LYS A 392 12.06 -22.82 -15.39
CA LYS A 392 13.42 -22.28 -15.46
C LYS A 392 14.33 -22.92 -14.40
N ALA A 393 15.49 -23.40 -14.84
CA ALA A 393 16.57 -23.79 -13.93
C ALA A 393 17.12 -22.56 -13.19
N TRP A 394 17.36 -22.69 -11.90
CA TRP A 394 17.75 -21.59 -11.02
C TRP A 394 18.66 -22.06 -9.89
N THR A 395 19.60 -21.20 -9.50
CA THR A 395 20.52 -21.46 -8.39
C THR A 395 20.16 -20.62 -7.18
N LEU A 396 19.88 -21.27 -6.05
CA LEU A 396 19.57 -20.63 -4.77
C LEU A 396 20.81 -19.94 -4.16
N ALA A 397 20.64 -18.70 -3.67
CA ALA A 397 21.75 -17.91 -3.10
C ALA A 397 21.96 -18.09 -1.58
N CYS A 398 21.00 -18.70 -0.88
CA CYS A 398 21.02 -18.97 0.56
C CYS A 398 22.13 -19.96 0.97
N ASN A 399 22.39 -20.08 2.26
CA ASN A 399 23.28 -21.12 2.81
C ASN A 399 22.48 -22.37 3.21
N ASP A 400 23.21 -23.45 3.45
CA ASP A 400 22.63 -24.66 4.03
C ASP A 400 21.92 -24.38 5.36
N GLY A 401 20.76 -25.01 5.56
CA GLY A 401 19.89 -24.84 6.71
C GLY A 401 19.07 -23.54 6.72
N GLU A 402 19.12 -22.71 5.66
CA GLU A 402 18.38 -21.46 5.56
C GLU A 402 17.13 -21.58 4.66
N MET A 403 16.13 -20.73 4.94
CA MET A 403 15.02 -20.52 4.03
C MET A 403 15.46 -19.64 2.88
N CYS A 404 15.44 -20.21 1.68
CA CYS A 404 15.77 -19.56 0.42
C CYS A 404 14.51 -18.94 -0.16
N ILE A 405 14.60 -17.73 -0.69
CA ILE A 405 13.48 -17.04 -1.33
C ILE A 405 13.91 -16.64 -2.73
N VAL A 406 13.06 -16.95 -3.71
CA VAL A 406 13.23 -16.50 -5.09
C VAL A 406 12.08 -15.55 -5.40
N TYR A 407 12.37 -14.49 -6.15
CA TYR A 407 11.43 -13.45 -6.55
C TYR A 407 11.27 -13.48 -8.06
N ALA A 408 10.04 -13.32 -8.54
CA ALA A 408 9.73 -13.19 -9.96
C ALA A 408 8.83 -11.97 -10.20
N GLN A 409 8.96 -11.38 -11.39
CA GLN A 409 8.09 -10.30 -11.83
C GLN A 409 7.86 -10.44 -13.33
N PHE A 410 6.68 -10.02 -13.78
CA PHE A 410 6.22 -10.15 -15.14
C PHE A 410 5.98 -8.76 -15.76
N ARG A 411 6.14 -8.65 -17.07
CA ARG A 411 5.72 -7.46 -17.81
C ARG A 411 5.08 -7.84 -19.14
N ASP A 412 4.17 -7.00 -19.58
CA ASP A 412 3.50 -7.15 -20.85
C ASP A 412 4.27 -6.43 -21.98
N ALA A 413 3.71 -6.46 -23.20
CA ALA A 413 4.31 -5.78 -24.34
C ALA A 413 4.07 -4.25 -24.32
N ALA A 414 3.23 -3.74 -23.41
CA ALA A 414 3.01 -2.33 -23.13
C ALA A 414 3.90 -1.80 -21.97
N GLU A 415 4.84 -2.62 -21.51
CA GLU A 415 5.78 -2.34 -20.41
C GLU A 415 5.09 -2.07 -19.06
N ASN A 416 3.87 -2.57 -18.85
CA ASN A 416 3.29 -2.60 -17.51
C ASN A 416 3.91 -3.75 -16.73
N GLU A 417 4.44 -3.44 -15.55
CA GLU A 417 5.06 -4.45 -14.67
C GLU A 417 4.04 -4.95 -13.63
N SER A 418 3.99 -6.25 -13.42
CA SER A 418 3.24 -6.89 -12.33
C SER A 418 3.82 -6.51 -10.96
N LEU A 419 3.12 -6.86 -9.88
CA LEU A 419 3.77 -6.98 -8.58
C LEU A 419 4.84 -8.08 -8.60
N ILE A 420 5.79 -7.98 -7.68
CA ILE A 420 6.78 -9.02 -7.44
C ILE A 420 6.12 -10.14 -6.65
N VAL A 421 6.15 -11.35 -7.20
CA VAL A 421 5.76 -12.59 -6.51
C VAL A 421 7.00 -13.31 -5.99
N ALA A 422 6.81 -14.19 -5.01
CA ALA A 422 7.90 -14.93 -4.41
C ALA A 422 7.42 -16.27 -3.88
N ASP A 423 8.33 -17.23 -3.88
CA ASP A 423 8.18 -18.49 -3.17
C ASP A 423 9.43 -18.78 -2.35
N SER A 424 9.30 -19.63 -1.33
CA SER A 424 10.37 -19.94 -0.39
C SER A 424 10.49 -21.44 -0.12
N ILE A 425 11.72 -21.91 -0.03
CA ILE A 425 12.04 -23.31 0.22
C ILE A 425 13.17 -23.44 1.25
N LEU A 426 13.14 -24.47 2.08
CA LEU A 426 14.27 -24.77 2.99
C LEU A 426 15.37 -25.49 2.23
N LEU A 427 16.59 -24.94 2.19
CA LEU A 427 17.76 -25.69 1.73
C LEU A 427 18.33 -26.51 2.88
N ASN A 428 18.43 -27.81 2.70
CA ASN A 428 19.02 -28.73 3.66
C ASN A 428 19.85 -29.79 2.92
N MET A 429 21.12 -29.49 2.73
CA MET A 429 22.10 -30.35 2.05
C MET A 429 22.66 -31.43 3.00
N GLY A 430 22.36 -31.38 4.30
CA GLY A 430 22.82 -32.37 5.27
C GLY A 430 24.35 -32.38 5.49
N ALA A 431 24.85 -33.38 6.21
CA ALA A 431 26.28 -33.72 6.17
C ALA A 431 26.52 -34.55 4.91
N ASP A 432 27.66 -34.34 4.26
CA ASP A 432 28.08 -34.95 3.00
C ASP A 432 29.59 -35.14 3.16
N SER A 433 30.03 -36.37 3.43
CA SER A 433 31.38 -36.65 3.92
C SER A 433 32.40 -36.92 2.82
N ASP A 434 31.97 -37.35 1.63
CA ASP A 434 32.77 -37.55 0.42
C ASP A 434 32.62 -36.42 -0.61
N SER A 435 31.69 -35.48 -0.37
CA SER A 435 31.48 -34.27 -1.18
C SER A 435 30.94 -34.56 -2.59
N ASP A 436 30.12 -35.59 -2.73
CA ASP A 436 29.49 -36.02 -3.98
C ASP A 436 28.11 -35.38 -4.22
N THR A 437 27.62 -34.58 -3.26
CA THR A 437 26.31 -33.87 -3.19
C THR A 437 25.12 -34.68 -2.68
N ILE A 438 25.28 -35.98 -2.40
CA ILE A 438 24.31 -36.79 -1.69
C ILE A 438 24.54 -36.59 -0.18
N PRO A 439 23.49 -36.38 0.63
CA PRO A 439 23.67 -36.29 2.08
C PRO A 439 23.92 -37.66 2.72
N ASP A 440 24.82 -37.75 3.71
CA ASP A 440 25.15 -38.94 4.53
C ASP A 440 23.88 -39.70 5.01
N SER A 441 22.80 -38.95 5.25
CA SER A 441 21.51 -39.45 5.71
C SER A 441 20.66 -40.18 4.66
N VAL A 442 20.96 -39.96 3.38
CA VAL A 442 20.37 -40.63 2.21
C VAL A 442 21.16 -41.89 1.91
N GLU A 443 22.48 -41.79 1.83
CA GLU A 443 23.40 -42.92 1.59
C GLU A 443 23.37 -43.94 2.74
N GLY A 444 23.16 -43.44 3.96
CA GLY A 444 22.95 -44.26 5.13
C GLY A 444 24.27 -44.73 5.76
N SER A 445 24.36 -46.02 6.06
CA SER A 445 25.55 -46.59 6.71
C SER A 445 25.94 -47.94 6.11
N GLY A 446 25.60 -48.14 4.84
CA GLY A 446 25.97 -49.31 4.06
C GLY A 446 27.45 -49.30 3.67
N ASP A 447 27.81 -50.28 2.85
CA ASP A 447 29.13 -50.58 2.30
C ASP A 447 28.82 -51.53 1.12
N THR A 448 28.34 -50.93 0.04
CA THR A 448 27.62 -51.58 -1.07
C THR A 448 28.57 -52.46 -1.89
N ASP A 449 29.74 -51.94 -2.24
CA ASP A 449 30.79 -52.69 -2.94
C ASP A 449 31.63 -53.60 -2.00
N GLY A 450 31.56 -53.36 -0.68
CA GLY A 450 32.25 -54.14 0.34
C GLY A 450 33.75 -53.88 0.43
N ASP A 451 34.25 -52.73 -0.02
CA ASP A 451 35.66 -52.36 0.03
C ASP A 451 36.13 -51.89 1.43
N GLY A 452 35.16 -51.59 2.30
CA GLY A 452 35.36 -51.17 3.69
C GLY A 452 35.33 -49.65 3.91
N ILE A 453 35.04 -48.87 2.88
CA ILE A 453 34.60 -47.47 2.94
C ILE A 453 33.06 -47.50 3.02
N PRO A 454 32.43 -46.91 4.05
CA PRO A 454 30.97 -46.83 4.07
C PRO A 454 30.46 -45.97 2.92
N ASP A 455 29.30 -46.30 2.35
CA ASP A 455 28.71 -45.59 1.19
C ASP A 455 28.77 -44.06 1.37
N ALA A 456 28.37 -43.56 2.54
CA ALA A 456 28.42 -42.13 2.89
C ALA A 456 29.82 -41.47 2.95
N GLN A 457 30.87 -42.18 2.57
CA GLN A 457 32.26 -41.73 2.50
C GLN A 457 32.93 -42.21 1.20
N ASP A 458 32.17 -42.80 0.28
CA ASP A 458 32.64 -43.40 -0.96
C ASP A 458 32.03 -42.68 -2.16
N PRO A 459 32.81 -41.93 -2.97
CA PRO A 459 32.29 -41.23 -4.15
C PRO A 459 31.76 -42.09 -5.31
N ASP A 460 31.80 -43.42 -5.16
CA ASP A 460 31.47 -44.47 -6.15
C ASP A 460 31.09 -45.74 -5.35
N ALA A 461 29.91 -45.74 -4.71
CA ALA A 461 29.53 -46.66 -3.64
C ALA A 461 29.37 -48.12 -4.08
N ASP A 462 29.04 -48.37 -5.34
CA ASP A 462 28.93 -49.70 -5.92
C ASP A 462 30.15 -50.10 -6.80
N ASN A 463 31.06 -49.14 -7.04
CA ASN A 463 32.38 -49.29 -7.68
C ASN A 463 32.28 -49.78 -9.12
N ASP A 464 31.26 -49.32 -9.82
CA ASP A 464 30.98 -49.64 -11.21
C ASP A 464 31.77 -48.73 -12.18
N GLY A 465 32.26 -47.57 -11.69
CA GLY A 465 33.07 -46.60 -12.40
C GLY A 465 32.30 -45.40 -12.98
N ILE A 466 31.00 -45.30 -12.71
CA ILE A 466 30.19 -44.09 -12.68
C ILE A 466 30.31 -43.52 -11.25
N SER A 467 30.03 -42.22 -11.04
CA SER A 467 30.12 -41.65 -9.69
C SER A 467 28.74 -41.40 -9.13
N ASP A 468 28.58 -41.56 -7.81
CA ASP A 468 27.35 -41.32 -7.09
C ASP A 468 26.69 -39.98 -7.45
N GLN A 469 27.48 -38.92 -7.63
CA GLN A 469 26.99 -37.61 -8.09
C GLN A 469 26.25 -37.65 -9.45
N GLU A 470 26.74 -38.44 -10.40
CA GLU A 470 26.14 -38.60 -11.73
C GLU A 470 24.87 -39.48 -11.65
N GLU A 471 24.85 -40.43 -10.72
CA GLU A 471 23.76 -41.39 -10.50
C GLU A 471 22.68 -40.89 -9.54
N ALA A 472 22.94 -39.94 -8.65
CA ALA A 472 21.91 -39.34 -7.81
C ALA A 472 20.82 -38.61 -8.63
N GLY A 473 21.16 -38.22 -9.86
CA GLY A 473 20.31 -37.42 -10.73
C GLY A 473 20.14 -35.99 -10.24
N SER A 474 19.00 -35.36 -10.56
CA SER A 474 18.82 -33.92 -10.32
C SER A 474 18.52 -33.53 -8.87
N ASN A 475 18.10 -34.48 -8.03
CA ASN A 475 17.77 -34.21 -6.64
C ASN A 475 18.43 -35.24 -5.69
N PRO A 476 19.61 -34.93 -5.14
CA PRO A 476 20.34 -35.86 -4.26
C PRO A 476 19.63 -36.24 -2.95
N THR A 477 18.56 -35.54 -2.54
CA THR A 477 17.74 -35.95 -1.38
C THR A 477 16.64 -36.95 -1.72
N THR A 478 16.35 -37.12 -3.00
CA THR A 478 15.44 -38.13 -3.55
C THR A 478 16.12 -38.70 -4.78
N PRO A 479 17.20 -39.48 -4.59
CA PRO A 479 18.01 -39.99 -5.68
C PRO A 479 17.16 -40.83 -6.64
N VAL A 480 17.61 -40.91 -7.88
CA VAL A 480 16.94 -41.70 -8.92
C VAL A 480 17.02 -43.19 -8.56
N ASP A 481 15.95 -43.90 -8.87
CA ASP A 481 15.76 -45.34 -8.71
C ASP A 481 15.04 -45.76 -10.01
N THR A 482 15.83 -46.18 -10.99
CA THR A 482 15.43 -46.28 -12.41
C THR A 482 14.49 -47.47 -12.63
N ASP A 483 14.78 -48.62 -12.06
CA ASP A 483 13.96 -49.82 -12.15
C ASP A 483 12.81 -49.89 -11.11
N GLY A 484 12.88 -49.06 -10.07
CA GLY A 484 11.88 -48.94 -9.00
C GLY A 484 11.91 -50.07 -7.99
N ASP A 485 13.05 -50.76 -7.81
CA ASP A 485 13.20 -51.85 -6.84
C ASP A 485 13.40 -51.36 -5.40
N GLY A 486 13.75 -50.07 -5.24
CA GLY A 486 13.96 -49.40 -3.98
C GLY A 486 15.44 -49.22 -3.59
N THR A 487 16.36 -49.65 -4.44
CA THR A 487 17.80 -49.35 -4.40
C THR A 487 18.03 -48.15 -5.32
N PRO A 488 18.57 -47.03 -4.83
CA PRO A 488 18.94 -45.92 -5.70
C PRO A 488 20.05 -46.32 -6.68
N ASP A 489 20.07 -45.71 -7.87
CA ASP A 489 21.02 -46.02 -8.94
C ASP A 489 22.49 -46.04 -8.46
N PHE A 490 22.91 -45.07 -7.64
CA PHE A 490 24.29 -45.00 -7.11
C PHE A 490 24.68 -46.14 -6.14
N GLN A 491 23.73 -47.01 -5.78
CA GLN A 491 23.95 -48.22 -4.97
C GLN A 491 23.56 -49.49 -5.73
N ASP A 492 23.24 -49.37 -7.02
CA ASP A 492 22.77 -50.46 -7.86
C ASP A 492 23.70 -50.71 -9.05
N THR A 493 24.21 -51.93 -9.15
CA THR A 493 25.16 -52.34 -10.19
C THR A 493 24.53 -52.63 -11.56
N ASP A 494 23.20 -52.54 -11.66
CA ASP A 494 22.36 -52.80 -12.85
C ASP A 494 21.09 -51.93 -12.76
N SER A 495 21.24 -50.60 -12.82
CA SER A 495 20.23 -49.59 -12.44
C SER A 495 18.89 -49.70 -13.19
N ASP A 496 18.88 -50.20 -14.42
CA ASP A 496 17.67 -50.41 -15.23
C ASP A 496 17.21 -51.88 -15.29
N ASP A 497 17.95 -52.76 -14.63
CA ASP A 497 17.67 -54.19 -14.44
C ASP A 497 17.51 -54.94 -15.79
N ASP A 498 18.22 -54.49 -16.84
CA ASP A 498 18.22 -55.07 -18.19
C ASP A 498 19.10 -56.33 -18.30
N GLY A 499 20.00 -56.51 -17.33
CA GLY A 499 20.92 -57.64 -17.21
C GLY A 499 22.32 -57.39 -17.76
N VAL A 500 22.68 -56.14 -18.06
CA VAL A 500 24.03 -55.67 -18.35
C VAL A 500 24.39 -54.63 -17.29
N SER A 501 25.48 -54.87 -16.55
CA SER A 501 25.89 -53.97 -15.47
C SER A 501 26.26 -52.58 -15.98
N ASP A 502 25.96 -51.56 -15.19
CA ASP A 502 26.27 -50.14 -15.41
C ASP A 502 27.76 -49.93 -15.77
N ALA A 503 28.68 -50.62 -15.07
CA ALA A 503 30.12 -50.65 -15.37
C ALA A 503 30.49 -51.03 -16.83
N ALA A 504 29.66 -51.82 -17.49
CA ALA A 504 29.86 -52.27 -18.86
C ALA A 504 29.24 -51.31 -19.89
N GLU A 505 28.20 -50.58 -19.49
CA GLU A 505 27.44 -49.67 -20.33
C GLU A 505 28.05 -48.26 -20.33
N GLY A 506 28.36 -47.78 -19.13
CA GLY A 506 28.88 -46.46 -18.82
C GLY A 506 27.92 -45.32 -19.19
N THR A 507 28.42 -44.09 -19.09
CA THR A 507 27.65 -42.84 -19.31
C THR A 507 27.38 -42.50 -20.78
N GLY A 508 27.47 -43.48 -21.69
CA GLY A 508 27.16 -43.30 -23.11
C GLY A 508 25.66 -43.10 -23.36
N ASP A 509 25.32 -42.66 -24.57
CA ASP A 509 23.94 -42.60 -25.09
C ASP A 509 24.04 -43.08 -26.55
N SER A 510 23.83 -44.38 -26.79
CA SER A 510 24.13 -44.97 -28.11
C SER A 510 23.05 -44.68 -29.15
N ASP A 511 21.81 -44.44 -28.72
CA ASP A 511 20.66 -44.25 -29.59
C ASP A 511 20.27 -42.76 -29.78
N GLY A 512 20.77 -41.89 -28.90
CA GLY A 512 20.70 -40.43 -28.96
C GLY A 512 19.38 -39.85 -28.47
N ASP A 513 18.64 -40.57 -27.62
CA ASP A 513 17.36 -40.11 -27.07
C ASP A 513 17.50 -39.21 -25.83
N GLY A 514 18.70 -39.14 -25.26
CA GLY A 514 19.06 -38.32 -24.11
C GLY A 514 19.01 -39.03 -22.76
N ILE A 515 18.70 -40.33 -22.72
CA ILE A 515 18.85 -41.20 -21.55
C ILE A 515 20.22 -41.90 -21.64
N PRO A 516 21.07 -41.86 -20.60
CA PRO A 516 22.29 -42.63 -20.59
C PRO A 516 22.02 -44.14 -20.61
N ASN A 517 22.92 -44.92 -21.22
CA ASN A 517 22.76 -46.36 -21.41
C ASN A 517 22.47 -47.10 -20.08
N TYR A 518 23.19 -46.78 -19.00
CA TYR A 518 22.98 -47.39 -17.66
C TYR A 518 21.59 -47.10 -17.03
N ARG A 519 20.72 -46.35 -17.71
CA ARG A 519 19.34 -46.04 -17.28
C ARG A 519 18.32 -46.38 -18.35
N ASP A 520 18.71 -47.06 -19.42
CA ASP A 520 17.87 -47.32 -20.58
C ASP A 520 17.73 -48.84 -20.83
N ASP A 521 16.61 -49.38 -20.35
CA ASP A 521 16.23 -50.80 -20.48
C ASP A 521 16.12 -51.31 -21.94
N THR A 522 16.30 -50.41 -22.91
CA THR A 522 16.31 -50.72 -24.34
C THR A 522 17.68 -50.63 -25.01
N ASP A 523 18.74 -50.15 -24.35
CA ASP A 523 20.09 -49.94 -24.93
C ASP A 523 21.28 -50.39 -24.06
N ASN A 524 21.65 -51.66 -24.19
CA ASN A 524 22.79 -52.26 -23.49
C ASN A 524 24.22 -51.89 -23.96
N GLY A 525 24.43 -50.69 -24.49
CA GLY A 525 25.73 -50.21 -24.98
C GLY A 525 26.35 -51.02 -26.14
N SER A 526 25.64 -52.02 -26.66
CA SER A 526 26.11 -52.88 -27.76
C SER A 526 25.71 -52.27 -29.10
N GLY A 527 26.54 -51.34 -29.58
CA GLY A 527 26.32 -50.66 -30.86
C GLY A 527 25.97 -51.64 -31.99
N GLY A 528 24.67 -51.76 -32.31
CA GLY A 528 24.25 -52.82 -33.23
C GLY A 528 22.77 -53.19 -33.35
N GLY A 529 21.84 -52.23 -33.36
CA GLY A 529 20.65 -52.27 -34.22
C GLY A 529 19.49 -53.21 -33.85
N MET A 530 18.34 -52.57 -33.55
CA MET A 530 16.96 -53.03 -33.78
C MET A 530 16.71 -54.54 -33.53
N SER A 531 16.35 -54.89 -32.29
CA SER A 531 15.59 -56.12 -32.05
C SER A 531 14.33 -55.83 -31.24
N VAL A 532 13.24 -55.62 -31.98
CA VAL A 532 11.87 -55.52 -31.48
C VAL A 532 11.55 -56.72 -30.58
N TYR A 533 11.36 -56.50 -29.28
CA TYR A 533 10.68 -57.44 -28.39
C TYR A 533 9.38 -56.83 -27.85
N LEU A 534 8.28 -57.54 -28.15
CA LEU A 534 6.92 -57.23 -27.70
C LEU A 534 6.79 -57.42 -26.19
N PRO A 535 5.95 -56.62 -25.49
CA PRO A 535 5.82 -56.69 -24.04
C PRO A 535 5.18 -58.02 -23.61
N LEU A 536 5.90 -58.78 -22.80
CA LEU A 536 5.33 -59.85 -22.00
C LEU A 536 4.69 -59.23 -20.76
N VAL A 537 3.36 -59.23 -20.77
CA VAL A 537 2.51 -58.99 -19.59
C VAL A 537 2.95 -59.91 -18.45
N LYS A 538 3.60 -59.38 -17.42
CA LYS A 538 3.77 -60.06 -16.12
C LYS A 538 2.43 -60.12 -15.40
N ARG A 539 2.20 -61.23 -14.72
CA ARG A 539 0.92 -61.68 -14.14
C ARG A 539 1.02 -61.79 -12.63
#